data_AF-A0A1S6WUL0-F1
#
_entry.id   AF-A0A1S6WUL0-F1
#
_cell.length_a   1.000
_cell.length_b   1.000
_cell.length_c   1.000
_cell.angle_alpha   90.00
_cell.angle_beta   90.00
_cell.angle_gamma   90.00
#
_symmetry.space_group_name_H-M   'P 1'
#
loop_
_entity.id
_entity.type
_entity.pdbx_description
1 polymer ?
#
loop_
_entity_poly.entity_id
_entity_poly.type
_entity_poly.pdbx_seq_one_letter_code
_entity_poly.pdbx_strand_id
1 'polypeptide(L)'
;MQNFCQTTLFFGDNAVRNSYSCKEFANEPVKIEIVPQGTVATKITQKLYCVSTNEKKSVLNKFLTDPALASVIIFTRTKHGADAVARSLTKVGYSVASNSWK
;
A
#
# COMPACT_ATOMS: atom_id res chain seq x y z
N MET A 1 24.65 -7.90 -41.65
CA MET A 1 24.36 -8.00 -40.20
C MET A 1 22.93 -7.53 -40.01
N GLN A 2 21.97 -8.45 -39.95
CA GLN A 2 20.54 -8.10 -39.87
C GLN A 2 20.19 -7.81 -38.41
N ASN A 3 19.75 -6.58 -38.15
CA ASN A 3 19.26 -6.14 -36.85
C ASN A 3 17.95 -6.88 -36.55
N PHE A 4 17.99 -7.80 -35.58
CA PHE A 4 16.80 -8.52 -35.12
C PHE A 4 16.02 -7.57 -34.19
N CYS A 5 14.81 -7.17 -34.57
CA CYS A 5 13.92 -6.41 -33.69
C CYS A 5 13.41 -7.33 -32.57
N GLN A 6 13.79 -7.06 -31.32
CA GLN A 6 13.26 -7.75 -30.15
C GLN A 6 12.04 -6.98 -29.62
N THR A 7 10.85 -7.58 -29.74
CA THR A 7 9.59 -7.01 -29.22
C THR A 7 9.30 -7.59 -27.83
N THR A 8 9.19 -6.73 -26.80
CA THR A 8 8.78 -7.14 -25.45
C THR A 8 7.41 -6.54 -25.13
N LEU A 9 6.46 -7.37 -24.69
CA LEU A 9 5.08 -6.97 -24.40
C LEU A 9 4.74 -7.24 -22.92
N PHE A 10 4.29 -6.21 -22.21
CA PHE A 10 3.91 -6.31 -20.79
C PHE A 10 2.38 -6.20 -20.65
N PHE A 11 1.75 -7.22 -20.06
CA PHE A 11 0.34 -7.20 -19.70
C PHE A 11 0.20 -7.05 -18.19
N GLY A 12 -0.59 -6.05 -17.75
CA GLY A 12 -0.92 -5.83 -16.35
C GLY A 12 -2.34 -6.27 -16.07
N ASP A 13 -2.57 -7.57 -15.85
CA ASP A 13 -3.81 -8.04 -15.21
C ASP A 13 -3.60 -9.42 -14.57
N ASN A 14 -4.03 -9.56 -13.32
CA ASN A 14 -4.02 -10.84 -12.59
C ASN A 14 -5.35 -11.61 -12.78
N ALA A 15 -6.20 -11.19 -13.72
CA ALA A 15 -7.32 -11.98 -14.15
C ALA A 15 -6.86 -13.06 -15.14
N VAL A 16 -7.21 -14.31 -14.86
CA VAL A 16 -7.03 -15.54 -15.67
C VAL A 16 -7.66 -15.46 -17.09
N ARG A 17 -8.07 -14.27 -17.55
CA ARG A 17 -8.94 -14.06 -18.71
C ARG A 17 -8.22 -13.51 -19.95
N ASN A 18 -6.95 -13.13 -19.86
CA ASN A 18 -6.27 -12.39 -20.94
C ASN A 18 -5.27 -13.28 -21.70
N SER A 19 -5.75 -14.34 -22.37
CA SER A 19 -4.94 -15.14 -23.30
C SER A 19 -4.96 -14.53 -24.71
N TYR A 20 -4.37 -13.34 -24.88
CA TYR A 20 -4.23 -12.73 -26.21
C TYR A 20 -3.06 -13.40 -26.97
N SER A 21 -3.32 -13.86 -28.20
CA SER A 21 -2.32 -14.55 -29.03
C SER A 21 -1.34 -13.54 -29.62
N CYS A 22 -0.18 -13.35 -28.99
CA CYS A 22 0.92 -12.49 -29.44
C CYS A 22 1.74 -13.12 -30.59
N LYS A 23 1.09 -13.80 -31.55
CA LYS A 23 1.77 -14.47 -32.67
C LYS A 23 2.12 -13.51 -33.82
N GLU A 24 1.39 -12.40 -33.95
CA GLU A 24 1.61 -11.42 -35.02
C GLU A 24 2.73 -10.41 -34.71
N PHE A 25 3.06 -10.23 -33.43
CA PHE A 25 4.00 -9.19 -32.98
C PHE A 25 5.33 -9.74 -32.44
N ALA A 26 5.43 -11.05 -32.22
CA ALA A 26 6.63 -11.69 -31.67
C ALA A 26 6.89 -13.03 -32.36
N ASN A 27 8.13 -13.23 -32.80
CA ASN A 27 8.62 -14.50 -33.33
C ASN A 27 9.05 -15.36 -32.13
N GLU A 28 8.42 -16.51 -31.91
CA GLU A 28 8.69 -17.45 -30.79
C GLU A 28 8.76 -16.80 -29.39
N PRO A 29 7.63 -16.26 -28.87
CA PRO A 29 7.64 -15.57 -27.58
C PRO A 29 7.90 -16.54 -26.41
N VAL A 30 8.93 -16.26 -25.61
CA VAL A 30 9.15 -16.90 -24.31
C VAL A 30 8.21 -16.28 -23.28
N LYS A 31 7.31 -17.10 -22.72
CA LYS A 31 6.36 -16.67 -21.69
C LYS A 31 7.01 -16.74 -20.31
N ILE A 32 7.11 -15.59 -19.63
CA ILE A 32 7.56 -15.52 -18.23
C ILE A 32 6.36 -15.09 -17.39
N GLU A 33 5.77 -16.05 -16.67
CA GLU A 33 4.73 -15.79 -15.68
C GLU A 33 5.38 -15.59 -14.31
N ILE A 34 5.16 -14.43 -13.71
CA ILE A 34 5.51 -14.20 -12.31
C ILE A 34 4.29 -14.61 -11.50
N VAL A 35 4.36 -15.78 -10.85
CA VAL A 35 3.36 -16.15 -9.83
C VAL A 35 3.39 -15.07 -8.75
N PRO A 36 2.24 -14.44 -8.40
CA PRO A 36 2.23 -13.49 -7.30
C PRO A 36 2.76 -14.21 -6.07
N GLN A 37 3.79 -13.66 -5.42
CA GLN A 37 4.29 -14.12 -4.13
C GLN A 37 3.12 -14.03 -3.13
N GLY A 38 2.40 -15.14 -3.01
CA GLY A 38 1.21 -15.25 -2.21
C GLY A 38 1.54 -15.13 -0.73
N THR A 39 0.64 -14.44 -0.02
CA THR A 39 0.40 -14.56 1.41
C THR A 39 1.44 -13.93 2.37
N VAL A 40 1.68 -12.63 2.23
CA VAL A 40 2.11 -11.78 3.38
C VAL A 40 1.00 -11.70 4.47
N ALA A 41 -0.23 -12.13 4.17
CA ALA A 41 -1.41 -11.94 5.02
C ALA A 41 -1.48 -12.83 6.28
N THR A 42 -0.71 -13.92 6.39
CA THR A 42 -0.94 -14.92 7.45
C THR A 42 -0.45 -14.47 8.84
N LYS A 43 0.36 -13.41 8.94
CA LYS A 43 0.94 -12.94 10.23
C LYS A 43 0.51 -11.54 10.66
N ILE A 44 -0.61 -11.02 10.14
CA ILE A 44 -1.10 -9.67 10.52
C ILE A 44 -2.23 -9.82 11.54
N THR A 45 -1.99 -9.41 12.78
CA THR A 45 -3.06 -9.31 13.79
C THR A 45 -3.88 -8.06 13.53
N GLN A 46 -5.14 -8.25 13.12
CA GLN A 46 -6.06 -7.15 12.84
C GLN A 46 -7.09 -7.04 13.97
N LYS A 47 -7.41 -5.81 14.40
CA LYS A 47 -8.42 -5.54 15.43
C LYS A 47 -9.33 -4.40 14.97
N LEU A 48 -10.63 -4.55 15.21
CA LEU A 48 -11.64 -3.52 14.94
C LEU A 48 -12.07 -2.87 16.26
N TYR A 49 -12.08 -1.55 16.30
CA TYR A 49 -12.56 -0.79 17.45
C TYR A 49 -13.73 0.10 17.03
N CYS A 50 -14.92 -0.18 17.57
CA CYS A 50 -16.09 0.65 17.38
C CYS A 50 -16.05 1.81 18.39
N VAL A 51 -15.79 3.02 17.90
CA VAL A 51 -15.70 4.23 18.73
C VAL A 51 -16.40 5.39 18.05
N SER A 52 -16.93 6.33 18.85
CA SER A 52 -17.54 7.55 18.33
C SER A 52 -16.51 8.38 17.55
N THR A 53 -16.95 9.15 16.57
CA THR A 53 -16.04 9.95 15.72
C THR A 53 -15.20 10.93 16.54
N ASN A 54 -15.77 11.48 17.62
CA ASN A 54 -15.08 12.43 18.51
C ASN A 54 -14.00 11.74 19.36
N GLU A 55 -14.19 10.47 19.71
CA GLU A 55 -13.27 9.73 20.58
C GLU A 55 -12.10 9.09 19.83
N LYS A 56 -12.18 8.91 18.51
CA LYS A 56 -11.12 8.27 17.70
C LYS A 56 -9.73 8.81 18.00
N LYS A 57 -9.58 10.13 18.16
CA LYS A 57 -8.30 10.78 18.46
C LYS A 57 -7.79 10.45 19.87
N SER A 58 -8.69 10.46 20.86
CA SER A 58 -8.34 10.14 22.25
C SER A 58 -7.93 8.67 22.38
N VAL A 59 -8.68 7.77 21.74
CA VAL A 59 -8.39 6.34 21.72
C VAL A 59 -7.08 6.05 21.00
N LEU A 60 -6.80 6.72 19.88
CA LEU A 60 -5.52 6.63 19.18
C LEU A 60 -4.34 7.02 20.09
N ASN A 61 -4.46 8.12 20.84
CA ASN A 61 -3.41 8.54 21.77
C ASN A 61 -3.14 7.49 22.85
N LYS A 62 -4.18 6.82 23.36
CA LYS A 62 -4.02 5.72 24.32
C LYS A 62 -3.25 4.55 23.73
N PHE A 63 -3.53 4.18 22.47
CA PHE A 63 -2.75 3.13 21.80
C PHE A 63 -1.28 3.51 21.62
N LEU A 64 -1.00 4.75 21.21
CA LEU A 64 0.37 5.22 21.00
C LEU A 64 1.19 5.41 22.28
N THR A 65 0.55 5.35 23.45
CA THR A 65 1.25 5.39 24.75
C THR A 65 1.94 4.06 25.05
N ASP A 66 1.57 2.97 24.35
CA ASP A 66 2.23 1.68 24.50
C ASP A 66 3.68 1.73 24.00
N PRO A 67 4.69 1.53 24.87
CA PRO A 67 6.09 1.58 24.48
C PRO A 67 6.49 0.50 23.47
N ALA A 68 5.68 -0.54 23.27
CA ALA A 68 5.91 -1.54 22.22
C ALA A 68 5.76 -0.95 20.80
N LEU A 69 5.10 0.19 20.65
CA LEU A 69 4.84 0.86 19.38
C LEU A 69 5.91 1.92 19.07
N ALA A 70 7.12 1.48 18.75
CA ALA A 70 8.24 2.38 18.44
C ALA A 70 8.05 3.20 17.15
N SER A 71 7.30 2.69 16.18
CA SER A 71 6.99 3.38 14.92
C SER A 71 5.66 2.88 14.37
N VAL A 72 4.74 3.80 14.10
CA VAL A 72 3.37 3.50 13.67
C VAL A 72 3.02 4.29 12.42
N ILE A 73 2.42 3.62 11.45
CA ILE A 73 1.85 4.26 10.26
C ILE A 73 0.34 4.36 10.46
N ILE A 74 -0.18 5.58 10.37
CA ILE A 74 -1.61 5.87 10.56
C ILE A 74 -2.20 6.27 9.22
N PHE A 75 -3.12 5.45 8.71
CA PHE A 75 -3.87 5.77 7.50
C PHE A 75 -5.18 6.47 7.84
N THR A 76 -5.49 7.52 7.09
CA THR A 76 -6.77 8.23 7.17
C THR A 76 -7.38 8.34 5.78
N ARG A 77 -8.71 8.42 5.70
CA ARG A 77 -9.43 8.52 4.43
C ARG A 77 -9.07 9.77 3.61
N THR A 78 -8.71 10.89 4.27
CA THR A 78 -8.49 12.17 3.60
C THR A 78 -7.21 12.84 4.08
N LYS A 79 -6.58 13.65 3.22
CA LYS A 79 -5.38 14.44 3.56
C LYS A 79 -5.61 15.35 4.76
N HIS A 80 -6.73 16.07 4.78
CA HIS A 80 -7.10 16.94 5.90
C HIS A 80 -7.26 16.17 7.22
N GLY A 81 -7.76 14.92 7.14
CA GLY A 81 -7.83 14.03 8.30
C GLY A 81 -6.44 13.68 8.83
N ALA A 82 -5.50 13.34 7.94
CA ALA A 82 -4.11 13.08 8.30
C ALA A 82 -3.47 14.29 8.97
N ASP A 83 -3.63 15.49 8.38
CA ASP A 83 -3.09 16.74 8.94
C ASP A 83 -3.68 17.04 10.34
N ALA A 84 -4.98 16.78 10.54
CA ALA A 84 -5.63 16.99 11.84
C ALA A 84 -5.14 16.01 12.91
N VAL A 85 -4.87 14.76 12.53
CA VAL A 85 -4.29 13.76 13.44
C VAL A 85 -2.84 14.11 13.76
N ALA A 86 -2.04 14.47 12.75
CA ALA A 86 -0.64 14.88 12.95
C ALA A 86 -0.53 16.04 13.93
N ARG A 87 -1.32 17.11 13.74
CA ARG A 87 -1.38 18.26 14.67
C ARG A 87 -1.75 17.84 16.10
N SER A 88 -2.68 16.89 16.25
CA SER A 88 -3.09 16.39 17.56
C SER A 88 -1.96 15.64 18.25
N LEU A 89 -1.22 14.83 17.51
CA LEU A 89 -0.11 14.03 18.02
C LEU A 89 1.13 14.88 18.34
N THR A 90 1.44 15.87 17.50
CA THR A 90 2.52 16.84 17.76
C THR A 90 2.27 17.63 19.05
N LYS A 91 1.01 18.01 19.33
CA LYS A 91 0.64 18.68 20.59
C LYS A 91 0.86 17.83 21.84
N VAL A 92 0.76 16.51 21.71
CA VAL A 92 1.00 15.56 22.80
C VAL A 92 2.50 15.28 22.98
N GLY A 93 3.35 15.70 22.03
CA GLY A 93 4.80 15.55 22.10
C GLY A 93 5.37 14.44 21.22
N TYR A 94 4.57 13.80 20.36
CA TYR A 94 5.06 12.79 19.43
C TYR A 94 5.76 13.43 18.22
N SER A 95 6.85 12.82 17.77
CA SER A 95 7.48 13.15 16.49
C SER A 95 6.64 12.55 15.35
N VAL A 96 6.10 13.41 14.48
CA VAL A 96 5.19 13.01 13.41
C VAL A 96 5.64 13.60 12.09
N ALA A 97 5.75 12.76 11.07
CA ALA A 97 5.87 13.18 9.69
C ALA A 97 4.48 13.12 9.02
N SER A 98 4.03 14.22 8.43
CA SER A 98 2.84 14.25 7.59
C SER A 98 3.21 14.59 6.14
N ASN A 99 2.40 14.14 5.19
CA ASN A 99 2.53 14.51 3.78
C ASN A 99 2.00 15.93 3.53
N SER A 100 2.63 16.91 4.18
CA SER A 100 2.45 18.31 3.83
C SER A 100 3.24 18.57 2.56
N TRP A 101 2.60 18.40 1.39
CA TRP A 101 3.17 18.85 0.13
C TRP A 101 3.39 20.36 0.24
N LYS A 102 4.66 20.75 0.20
CA LYS A 102 5.10 22.12 -0.06
C LYS A 102 5.54 22.18 -1.51
#